data_AF-A0A8S3D0E2-F1
#
_entry.id   AF-A0A8S3D0E2-F1
#
_cell.length_a   1.000
_cell.length_b   1.000
_cell.length_c   1.000
_cell.angle_alpha   90.00
_cell.angle_beta   90.00
_cell.angle_gamma   90.00
#
_symmetry.space_group_name_H-M   'P 1'
#
loop_
_entity.id
_entity.type
_entity.pdbx_description
1 polymer ?
#
loop_
_entity_poly.entity_id
_entity_poly.type
_entity_poly.pdbx_seq_one_letter_code
_entity_poly.pdbx_strand_id
1 'polypeptide(L)'
;MFSFLIIFLCNIFLCQAAILQCDFEAICNDFVADENWGLTDGLHPHPINHDHTLNTSAGHYLFYNQQGGSRFTIAEIKTSDWLQPQTDRAICFQMWYYTPRLSFPFNIQLVQGDDEQLVRIAASIEGKVPSINDWTLINVTLPNEKIKIFIRLNNTGGPLVFDDISVDYCDGPRPSPPEVLYTCDFESSCSNDFVSLPGYPYQWSILEASDAVKIEAKAPPIDYTFGNQSGHYALLPNSKIVVNGKVGYLHFQEELQISANDSYCLNFEYYGYGT
;
A
#
# COMPACT_ATOMS: atom_id res chain seq x y z
N MET A 1 -10.85 27.12 12.09
CA MET A 1 -12.21 27.11 11.53
C MET A 1 -12.18 25.97 10.53
N PHE A 2 -12.36 24.73 10.98
CA PHE A 2 -11.90 23.58 10.21
C PHE A 2 -12.96 23.11 9.21
N SER A 3 -12.76 23.42 7.92
CA SER A 3 -13.37 22.66 6.82
C SER A 3 -12.43 21.52 6.47
N PHE A 4 -12.93 20.30 6.51
CA PHE A 4 -12.27 19.14 5.93
C PHE A 4 -12.85 18.94 4.53
N LEU A 5 -11.98 18.95 3.54
CA LEU A 5 -12.23 18.44 2.20
C LEU A 5 -11.80 16.96 2.24
N ILE A 6 -12.58 16.08 1.62
CA ILE A 6 -12.33 14.64 1.60
C ILE A 6 -12.39 14.24 0.13
N ILE A 7 -11.29 13.74 -0.42
CA ILE A 7 -11.30 12.96 -1.68
C ILE A 7 -11.61 11.52 -1.27
N PHE A 8 -12.12 10.74 -2.22
CA PHE A 8 -12.38 9.34 -2.05
C PHE A 8 -11.61 8.54 -3.11
N LEU A 9 -11.17 7.35 -2.70
CA LEU A 9 -10.76 6.21 -3.50
C LEU A 9 -11.19 5.01 -2.65
N CYS A 10 -12.21 4.24 -2.96
CA CYS A 10 -12.79 3.31 -1.96
C CYS A 10 -12.32 1.88 -2.21
N ASN A 11 -11.52 1.31 -1.29
CA ASN A 11 -11.18 -0.11 -1.29
C ASN A 11 -11.65 -0.79 0.00
N ILE A 12 -12.43 -1.88 -0.09
CA ILE A 12 -12.84 -2.70 1.07
C ILE A 12 -12.16 -4.07 1.03
N PHE A 13 -11.36 -4.39 2.07
CA PHE A 13 -10.52 -5.60 2.15
C PHE A 13 -10.89 -6.48 3.33
N LEU A 14 -10.70 -7.81 3.23
CA LEU A 14 -10.62 -8.68 4.42
C LEU A 14 -9.32 -8.40 5.20
N CYS A 15 -9.43 -8.01 6.47
CA CYS A 15 -8.30 -7.81 7.37
C CYS A 15 -7.94 -9.15 8.04
N GLN A 16 -7.06 -9.93 7.41
CA GLN A 16 -6.28 -10.92 8.15
C GLN A 16 -5.17 -10.16 8.87
N ALA A 17 -5.27 -10.01 10.19
CA ALA A 17 -4.26 -9.33 10.97
C ALA A 17 -3.01 -10.21 11.08
N ALA A 18 -2.07 -10.07 10.16
CA ALA A 18 -0.71 -10.55 10.33
C ALA A 18 -0.05 -9.83 11.53
N ILE A 19 1.03 -10.40 12.06
CA ILE A 19 1.76 -9.81 13.19
C ILE A 19 2.41 -8.49 12.76
N LEU A 20 2.95 -8.46 11.55
CA LEU A 20 3.41 -7.26 10.85
C LEU A 20 3.01 -7.40 9.38
N GLN A 21 2.56 -6.33 8.74
CA GLN A 21 2.25 -6.35 7.31
C GLN A 21 2.40 -4.99 6.64
N CYS A 22 2.72 -5.05 5.37
CA CYS A 22 2.74 -3.93 4.46
C CYS A 22 2.57 -4.44 3.04
N ASP A 23 1.39 -4.20 2.50
CA ASP A 23 0.97 -4.43 1.12
C ASP A 23 1.11 -3.16 0.26
N PHE A 24 1.58 -2.07 0.87
CA PHE A 24 1.83 -0.76 0.26
C PHE A 24 0.62 -0.02 -0.34
N GLU A 25 -0.58 -0.57 -0.25
CA GLU A 25 -1.84 0.07 -0.65
C GLU A 25 -2.35 1.11 0.37
N ALA A 26 -1.67 1.20 1.51
CA ALA A 26 -1.90 2.18 2.55
C ALA A 26 -0.58 2.49 3.28
N ILE A 27 -0.66 3.38 4.28
CA ILE A 27 0.50 3.74 5.09
C ILE A 27 1.03 2.51 5.85
N CYS A 28 2.24 2.11 5.52
CA CYS A 28 2.95 1.04 6.21
C CYS A 28 3.72 1.54 7.44
N ASN A 29 3.26 1.16 8.63
CA ASN A 29 3.92 1.52 9.90
C ASN A 29 4.88 0.44 10.40
N ASP A 30 4.76 -0.79 9.92
CA ASP A 30 5.54 -1.94 10.40
C ASP A 30 6.92 -2.05 9.76
N PHE A 31 7.10 -1.45 8.58
CA PHE A 31 8.33 -1.50 7.80
C PHE A 31 8.76 -0.09 7.37
N VAL A 32 10.05 0.17 7.45
CA VAL A 32 10.67 1.46 7.08
C VAL A 32 11.70 1.21 5.99
N ALA A 33 11.48 1.81 4.82
CA ALA A 33 12.42 1.82 3.71
C ALA A 33 13.25 3.12 3.71
N ASP A 34 14.52 3.02 3.30
CA ASP A 34 15.37 4.19 3.14
C ASP A 34 15.16 4.92 1.79
N GLU A 35 15.93 5.99 1.55
CA GLU A 35 15.84 6.82 0.35
C GLU A 35 16.22 6.12 -0.97
N ASN A 36 16.78 4.90 -0.90
CA ASN A 36 17.08 4.10 -2.07
C ASN A 36 15.86 3.31 -2.57
N TRP A 37 14.71 3.45 -1.91
CA TRP A 37 13.43 2.87 -2.31
C TRP A 37 12.45 3.97 -2.73
N GLY A 38 11.70 3.68 -3.78
CA GLY A 38 10.53 4.46 -4.16
C GLY A 38 9.28 3.59 -4.09
N LEU A 39 8.12 4.22 -3.93
CA LEU A 39 6.81 3.58 -4.07
C LEU A 39 6.29 3.88 -5.48
N THR A 40 5.74 2.88 -6.18
CA THR A 40 5.07 3.15 -7.46
C THR A 40 3.90 4.10 -7.29
N ASP A 41 3.50 4.75 -8.39
CA ASP A 41 2.38 5.69 -8.41
C ASP A 41 1.05 5.05 -8.86
N GLY A 42 1.06 3.74 -9.16
CA GLY A 42 -0.08 3.04 -9.75
C GLY A 42 -0.39 3.45 -11.21
N LEU A 43 0.33 4.40 -11.78
CA LEU A 43 0.07 4.96 -13.12
C LEU A 43 1.02 4.39 -14.16
N HIS A 44 2.29 4.28 -13.79
CA HIS A 44 3.37 3.84 -14.67
C HIS A 44 4.17 2.71 -14.03
N PRO A 45 3.52 1.58 -13.66
CA PRO A 45 4.20 0.50 -12.97
C PRO A 45 5.28 -0.11 -13.87
N HIS A 46 6.50 -0.14 -13.35
CA HIS A 46 7.67 -0.74 -13.96
C HIS A 46 8.53 -1.41 -12.86
N PRO A 47 9.20 -2.55 -13.11
CA PRO A 47 9.28 -3.33 -14.35
C PRO A 47 8.13 -4.33 -14.58
N ILE A 48 7.27 -4.58 -13.60
CA ILE A 48 6.06 -5.39 -13.73
C ILE A 48 4.85 -4.45 -13.83
N ASN A 49 3.82 -4.84 -14.57
CA ASN A 49 2.67 -3.96 -14.87
C ASN A 49 1.46 -4.21 -13.97
N HIS A 50 1.62 -5.04 -12.94
CA HIS A 50 0.61 -5.34 -11.96
C HIS A 50 1.28 -5.50 -10.61
N ASP A 51 0.68 -4.83 -9.64
CA ASP A 51 0.91 -5.03 -8.22
C ASP A 51 0.50 -6.45 -7.79
N HIS A 52 1.19 -7.05 -6.83
CA HIS A 52 0.86 -8.40 -6.36
C HIS A 52 -0.45 -8.36 -5.57
N THR A 53 -0.57 -7.43 -4.61
CA THR A 53 -1.70 -7.25 -3.69
C THR A 53 -3.04 -7.11 -4.40
N LEU A 54 -3.14 -6.26 -5.42
CA LEU A 54 -4.40 -6.01 -6.13
C LEU A 54 -4.48 -6.77 -7.46
N ASN A 55 -3.36 -7.30 -7.95
CA ASN A 55 -3.24 -7.85 -9.31
C ASN A 55 -3.72 -6.85 -10.39
N THR A 56 -3.46 -5.57 -10.17
CA THR A 56 -3.79 -4.48 -11.11
C THR A 56 -2.62 -3.51 -11.26
N SER A 57 -2.62 -2.70 -12.32
CA SER A 57 -1.62 -1.66 -12.50
C SER A 57 -1.74 -0.53 -11.49
N ALA A 58 -2.93 -0.34 -10.90
CA ALA A 58 -3.25 0.74 -9.98
C ALA A 58 -2.73 0.50 -8.55
N GLY A 59 -2.35 -0.74 -8.22
CA GLY A 59 -1.73 -1.04 -6.94
C GLY A 59 -0.30 -0.51 -6.84
N HIS A 60 0.21 -0.51 -5.62
CA HIS A 60 1.45 0.13 -5.24
C HIS A 60 2.42 -0.90 -4.67
N TYR A 61 3.66 -0.85 -5.11
CA TYR A 61 4.72 -1.71 -4.60
C TYR A 61 6.03 -0.92 -4.52
N LEU A 62 7.00 -1.41 -3.74
CA LEU A 62 8.31 -0.78 -3.65
C LEU A 62 9.18 -1.11 -4.85
N PHE A 63 9.87 -0.11 -5.39
CA PHE A 63 10.91 -0.27 -6.40
C PHE A 63 12.25 0.26 -5.91
N TYR A 64 13.31 -0.45 -6.29
CA TYR A 64 14.67 -0.01 -6.00
C TYR A 64 15.04 1.20 -6.86
N ASN A 65 15.22 2.36 -6.24
CA ASN A 65 15.56 3.62 -6.88
C ASN A 65 17.08 3.76 -7.09
N GLN A 66 17.53 3.39 -8.29
CA GLN A 66 18.95 3.48 -8.66
C GLN A 66 19.49 4.91 -8.76
N GLN A 67 18.62 5.92 -8.87
CA GLN A 67 19.04 7.32 -9.07
C GLN A 67 19.28 8.08 -7.75
N GLY A 68 18.79 7.55 -6.62
CA GLY A 68 18.89 8.21 -5.30
C GLY A 68 20.22 8.05 -4.58
N GLY A 69 21.07 7.08 -4.99
CA GLY A 69 22.25 6.67 -4.22
C GLY A 69 23.59 6.75 -4.97
N SER A 70 24.67 7.00 -4.22
CA SER A 70 26.04 6.72 -4.70
C SER A 70 26.15 5.23 -5.04
N ARG A 71 27.00 4.84 -6.02
CA ARG A 71 27.19 3.44 -6.45
C ARG A 71 27.62 2.45 -5.34
N PHE A 72 27.79 2.94 -4.10
CA PHE A 72 28.26 2.25 -2.91
C PHE A 72 27.27 2.30 -1.73
N THR A 73 26.05 2.84 -1.88
CA THR A 73 25.06 2.82 -0.80
C THR A 73 24.36 1.46 -0.73
N ILE A 74 24.25 0.94 0.50
CA ILE A 74 23.45 -0.25 0.81
C ILE A 74 22.00 0.23 0.93
N ALA A 75 21.08 -0.37 0.17
CA ALA A 75 19.66 -0.08 0.30
C ALA A 75 19.05 -0.99 1.37
N GLU A 76 18.23 -0.40 2.23
CA GLU A 76 17.73 -1.04 3.44
C GLU A 76 16.21 -0.88 3.57
N ILE A 77 15.55 -1.99 3.89
CA ILE A 77 14.21 -2.01 4.50
C ILE A 77 14.36 -2.71 5.84
N LYS A 78 13.71 -2.19 6.89
CA LYS A 78 13.72 -2.82 8.22
C LYS A 78 12.37 -2.77 8.88
N THR A 79 12.14 -3.65 9.86
CA THR A 79 10.99 -3.47 10.76
C THR A 79 11.14 -2.16 11.54
N SER A 80 10.04 -1.45 11.76
CA SER A 80 10.02 -0.22 12.55
C SER A 80 10.50 -0.50 13.98
N ASP A 81 9.89 -1.50 14.61
CA ASP A 81 10.16 -1.94 15.97
C ASP A 81 10.86 -3.31 16.06
N TRP A 82 11.28 -3.65 17.28
CA TRP A 82 11.77 -4.98 17.63
C TRP A 82 10.61 -5.97 17.65
N LEU A 83 10.77 -7.08 16.93
CA LEU A 83 9.86 -8.21 17.00
C LEU A 83 10.33 -9.14 18.13
N GLN A 84 9.45 -9.43 19.08
CA GLN A 84 9.68 -10.44 20.10
C GLN A 84 8.48 -11.38 20.15
N PRO A 85 8.53 -12.51 19.42
CA PRO A 85 7.47 -13.49 19.46
C PRO A 85 7.21 -13.94 20.90
N GLN A 86 5.95 -13.92 21.34
CA GLN A 86 5.52 -14.46 22.64
C GLN A 86 4.64 -15.68 22.41
N THR A 87 5.11 -16.60 21.57
CA THR A 87 4.34 -17.75 21.09
C THR A 87 5.25 -18.95 20.85
N ASP A 88 4.70 -20.15 21.03
CA ASP A 88 5.35 -21.40 20.67
C ASP A 88 5.13 -21.77 19.19
N ARG A 89 4.26 -21.04 18.50
CA ARG A 89 4.02 -21.24 17.06
C ARG A 89 5.17 -20.66 16.26
N ALA A 90 5.58 -21.39 15.22
CA ALA A 90 6.59 -20.90 14.29
C ALA A 90 6.07 -19.66 13.55
N ILE A 91 6.89 -18.62 13.48
CA ILE A 91 6.63 -17.39 12.74
C ILE A 91 7.54 -17.35 11.53
N CYS A 92 7.01 -16.86 10.41
CA CYS A 92 7.70 -16.73 9.15
C CYS A 92 7.69 -15.28 8.70
N PHE A 93 8.84 -14.81 8.19
CA PHE A 93 8.92 -13.62 7.36
C PHE A 93 8.63 -14.02 5.92
N GLN A 94 7.75 -13.27 5.26
CA GLN A 94 7.36 -13.50 3.89
C GLN A 94 7.35 -12.19 3.11
N MET A 95 7.66 -12.28 1.82
CA MET A 95 7.69 -11.13 0.92
C MET A 95 7.64 -11.62 -0.53
N TRP A 96 6.98 -10.87 -1.40
CA TRP A 96 7.00 -11.09 -2.83
C TRP A 96 8.01 -10.16 -3.50
N TYR A 97 8.73 -10.69 -4.49
CA TYR A 97 9.66 -9.88 -5.28
C TYR A 97 9.57 -10.23 -6.77
N TYR A 98 9.86 -9.24 -7.60
CA TYR A 98 10.02 -9.43 -9.03
C TYR A 98 11.29 -8.75 -9.54
N THR A 99 11.96 -9.42 -10.48
CA THR A 99 13.03 -8.84 -11.27
C THR A 99 13.04 -9.50 -12.65
N PRO A 100 13.21 -8.73 -13.75
CA PRO A 100 13.32 -9.30 -15.10
C PRO A 100 14.65 -10.04 -15.34
N ARG A 101 15.50 -10.22 -14.32
CA ARG A 101 16.82 -10.86 -14.40
C ARG A 101 16.78 -12.28 -13.84
N LEU A 102 17.61 -13.15 -14.42
CA LEU A 102 17.73 -14.56 -14.00
C LEU A 102 18.51 -14.76 -12.69
N SER A 103 19.21 -13.73 -12.20
CA SER A 103 19.96 -13.78 -10.94
C SER A 103 20.08 -12.38 -10.35
N PHE A 104 19.84 -12.29 -9.03
CA PHE A 104 19.84 -11.02 -8.31
C PHE A 104 20.17 -11.25 -6.82
N PRO A 105 21.36 -10.88 -6.33
CA PRO A 105 21.76 -11.21 -4.97
C PRO A 105 21.26 -10.15 -3.97
N PHE A 106 20.49 -10.59 -2.99
CA PHE A 106 20.22 -9.82 -1.76
C PHE A 106 20.09 -10.74 -0.57
N ASN A 107 20.22 -10.15 0.62
CA ASN A 107 20.17 -10.88 1.88
C ASN A 107 19.04 -10.38 2.75
N ILE A 108 18.34 -11.32 3.37
CA ILE A 108 17.50 -11.06 4.53
C ILE A 108 18.38 -11.34 5.75
N GLN A 109 18.60 -10.32 6.55
CA GLN A 109 19.41 -10.36 7.76
C GLN A 109 18.51 -10.23 8.98
N LEU A 110 18.83 -10.99 10.04
CA LEU A 110 18.25 -10.77 11.36
C LEU A 110 19.31 -10.14 12.24
N VAL A 111 18.91 -9.07 12.93
CA VAL A 111 19.71 -8.42 13.95
C VAL A 111 19.14 -8.80 15.31
N GLN A 112 20.00 -9.24 16.23
CA GLN A 112 19.62 -9.70 17.57
C GLN A 112 20.24 -8.82 18.65
N GLY A 113 19.56 -8.74 19.80
CA GLY A 113 20.04 -8.07 21.02
C GLY A 113 19.90 -6.54 20.98
N ASP A 114 19.87 -5.90 22.15
CA ASP A 114 19.50 -4.49 22.29
C ASP A 114 20.45 -3.50 21.58
N ASP A 115 21.69 -3.92 21.26
CA ASP A 115 22.75 -3.08 20.67
C ASP A 115 23.06 -3.38 19.19
N GLU A 116 22.18 -4.09 18.47
CA GLU A 116 22.32 -4.44 17.04
C GLU A 116 23.61 -5.22 16.66
N GLN A 117 24.33 -5.82 17.62
CA GLN A 117 25.69 -6.33 17.38
C GLN A 117 25.74 -7.69 16.67
N LEU A 118 24.67 -8.47 16.70
CA LEU A 118 24.62 -9.81 16.11
C LEU A 118 23.78 -9.78 14.84
N VAL A 119 24.47 -9.74 13.69
CA VAL A 119 23.85 -9.82 12.36
C VAL A 119 24.00 -11.25 11.84
N ARG A 120 22.89 -11.92 11.56
CA ARG A 120 22.87 -13.23 10.88
C ARG A 120 22.19 -13.10 9.52
N ILE A 121 22.67 -13.85 8.52
CA ILE A 121 21.96 -14.00 7.25
C ILE A 121 20.87 -15.06 7.45
N ALA A 122 19.61 -14.65 7.44
CA ALA A 122 18.44 -15.52 7.52
C ALA A 122 18.23 -16.27 6.20
N ALA A 123 18.38 -15.55 5.09
CA ALA A 123 18.30 -16.09 3.75
C ALA A 123 19.18 -15.28 2.80
N SER A 124 19.89 -15.98 1.91
CA SER A 124 20.52 -15.41 0.73
C SER A 124 19.71 -15.79 -0.50
N ILE A 125 19.44 -14.81 -1.37
CA ILE A 125 18.74 -14.99 -2.64
C ILE A 125 19.73 -15.15 -3.80
N GLU A 126 21.03 -15.09 -3.52
CA GLU A 126 22.08 -15.36 -4.50
C GLU A 126 21.92 -16.73 -5.16
N GLY A 127 21.89 -16.76 -6.49
CA GLY A 127 21.77 -17.99 -7.28
C GLY A 127 20.37 -18.62 -7.31
N LYS A 128 19.36 -18.03 -6.65
CA LYS A 128 17.97 -18.43 -6.83
C LYS A 128 17.43 -17.89 -8.16
N VAL A 129 16.75 -18.76 -8.91
CA VAL A 129 16.10 -18.37 -10.17
C VAL A 129 14.67 -17.93 -9.86
N PRO A 130 14.33 -16.63 -9.98
CA PRO A 130 12.96 -16.15 -9.80
C PRO A 130 12.09 -16.53 -10.99
N SER A 131 10.78 -16.37 -10.83
CA SER A 131 9.88 -16.26 -11.98
C SER A 131 10.28 -15.03 -12.81
N ILE A 132 10.33 -15.19 -14.13
CA ILE A 132 10.70 -14.12 -15.07
C ILE A 132 9.49 -13.27 -15.52
N ASN A 133 8.27 -13.78 -15.28
CA ASN A 133 7.03 -13.17 -15.76
C ASN A 133 6.12 -12.72 -14.63
N ASP A 134 6.45 -13.07 -13.38
CA ASP A 134 5.53 -12.93 -12.26
C ASP A 134 6.31 -12.88 -10.93
N TRP A 135 5.61 -12.52 -9.86
CA TRP A 135 6.13 -12.43 -8.50
C TRP A 135 6.68 -13.76 -7.99
N THR A 136 7.73 -13.67 -7.16
CA THR A 136 8.37 -14.81 -6.51
C THR A 136 8.29 -14.66 -5.00
N LEU A 137 7.76 -15.67 -4.32
CA LEU A 137 7.65 -15.68 -2.86
C LEU A 137 9.00 -15.99 -2.20
N ILE A 138 9.35 -15.19 -1.20
CA ILE A 138 10.36 -15.51 -0.19
C ILE A 138 9.63 -15.91 1.08
N ASN A 139 10.08 -17.00 1.70
CA ASN A 139 9.57 -17.47 2.96
C ASN A 139 10.75 -17.90 3.85
N VAL A 140 10.86 -17.29 5.03
CA VAL A 140 11.96 -17.50 5.97
C VAL A 140 11.39 -17.73 7.36
N THR A 141 11.64 -18.91 7.93
CA THR A 141 11.28 -19.19 9.32
C THR A 141 12.14 -18.35 10.27
N LEU A 142 11.47 -17.63 11.16
CA LEU A 142 12.08 -16.77 12.15
C LEU A 142 12.38 -17.54 13.44
N PRO A 143 13.44 -17.13 14.16
CA PRO A 143 13.75 -17.66 15.48
C PRO A 143 12.74 -17.16 16.53
N ASN A 144 12.57 -17.90 17.61
CA ASN A 144 11.78 -17.45 18.76
C ASN A 144 12.66 -16.61 19.72
N GLU A 145 13.11 -15.45 19.26
CA GLU A 145 13.94 -14.53 20.03
C GLU A 145 13.66 -13.07 19.64
N LYS A 146 14.14 -12.10 20.43
CA LYS A 146 13.99 -10.67 20.12
C LYS A 146 14.89 -10.31 18.93
N ILE A 147 14.27 -9.91 17.82
CA ILE A 147 14.94 -9.63 16.55
C ILE A 147 14.44 -8.35 15.88
N LYS A 148 15.28 -7.83 14.99
CA LYS A 148 14.92 -6.84 13.98
C LYS A 148 15.25 -7.41 12.61
N ILE A 149 14.32 -7.31 11.67
CA ILE A 149 14.52 -7.84 10.31
C ILE A 149 15.07 -6.72 9.44
N PHE A 150 16.08 -7.03 8.65
CA PHE A 150 16.71 -6.14 7.69
C PHE A 150 16.76 -6.82 6.32
N ILE A 151 16.28 -6.13 5.30
CA ILE A 151 16.42 -6.53 3.90
C ILE A 151 17.48 -5.60 3.32
N ARG A 152 18.67 -6.13 3.05
CA ARG A 152 19.81 -5.33 2.58
C ARG A 152 20.24 -5.75 1.20
N LEU A 153 20.35 -4.75 0.34
CA LEU A 153 20.80 -4.89 -1.03
C LEU A 153 22.10 -4.13 -1.23
N ASN A 154 23.06 -4.82 -1.83
CA ASN A 154 24.25 -4.18 -2.37
C ASN A 154 24.02 -3.96 -3.87
N ASN A 155 24.42 -2.79 -4.36
CA ASN A 155 24.28 -2.30 -5.74
C ASN A 155 23.95 -3.38 -6.77
N THR A 156 22.76 -3.26 -7.33
CA THR A 156 22.11 -4.37 -7.99
C THR A 156 22.17 -4.34 -9.52
N GLY A 157 22.61 -3.22 -10.10
CA GLY A 157 22.75 -3.04 -11.55
C GLY A 157 21.47 -3.29 -12.38
N GLY A 158 20.29 -3.41 -11.75
CA GLY A 158 19.04 -3.77 -12.41
C GLY A 158 17.79 -3.43 -11.59
N PRO A 159 16.62 -3.40 -12.23
CA PRO A 159 15.37 -3.15 -11.54
C PRO A 159 15.01 -4.34 -10.64
N LEU A 160 14.51 -4.02 -9.46
CA LEU A 160 13.98 -4.94 -8.46
C LEU A 160 12.81 -4.27 -7.78
N VAL A 161 11.75 -5.04 -7.57
CA VAL A 161 10.56 -4.60 -6.86
C VAL A 161 10.17 -5.59 -5.78
N PHE A 162 9.58 -5.07 -4.71
CA PHE A 162 9.09 -5.81 -3.56
C PHE A 162 7.67 -5.44 -3.28
N ASP A 163 6.89 -6.43 -2.86
CA ASP A 163 5.50 -6.27 -2.49
C ASP A 163 5.13 -7.25 -1.37
N ASP A 164 4.01 -7.01 -0.69
CA ASP A 164 3.42 -7.90 0.31
C ASP A 164 4.42 -8.39 1.39
N ILE A 165 5.05 -7.44 2.08
CA ILE A 165 5.99 -7.74 3.16
C ILE A 165 5.21 -8.06 4.43
N SER A 166 5.43 -9.24 5.00
CA SER A 166 4.69 -9.69 6.17
C SER A 166 5.50 -10.56 7.12
N VAL A 167 5.05 -10.56 8.37
CA VAL A 167 5.45 -11.52 9.40
C VAL A 167 4.19 -12.09 10.00
N ASP A 168 4.03 -13.41 9.91
CA ASP A 168 2.89 -14.12 10.50
C ASP A 168 3.26 -15.57 10.82
N TYR A 169 2.31 -16.34 11.38
CA TYR A 169 2.48 -17.76 11.63
C TYR A 169 2.79 -18.53 10.34
N CYS A 170 3.79 -19.42 10.40
CA CYS A 170 4.22 -20.20 9.23
C CYS A 170 3.15 -21.16 8.68
N ASP A 171 2.20 -21.57 9.52
CA ASP A 171 1.03 -22.39 9.20
C ASP A 171 -0.24 -21.54 8.95
N GLY A 172 -0.10 -20.21 8.99
CA GLY A 172 -1.11 -19.29 8.54
C GLY A 172 -1.34 -19.39 7.02
N PRO A 173 -2.44 -18.79 6.52
CA PRO A 173 -2.60 -18.59 5.10
C PRO A 173 -1.35 -17.90 4.55
N ARG A 174 -0.93 -18.29 3.35
CA ARG A 174 0.17 -17.56 2.68
C ARG A 174 -0.26 -16.10 2.51
N PRO A 175 0.68 -15.14 2.48
CA PRO A 175 0.38 -13.78 2.09
C PRO A 175 -0.22 -13.87 0.69
N SER A 176 -1.53 -13.72 0.66
CA SER A 176 -2.32 -13.64 -0.53
C SER A 176 -2.86 -12.23 -0.57
N PRO A 177 -2.97 -11.65 -1.78
CA PRO A 177 -3.83 -10.52 -2.05
C PRO A 177 -5.05 -10.54 -1.13
N PRO A 178 -5.28 -9.50 -0.30
CA PRO A 178 -6.52 -9.41 0.43
C PRO A 178 -7.65 -9.49 -0.59
N GLU A 179 -8.71 -10.23 -0.27
CA GLU A 179 -9.86 -10.33 -1.17
C GLU A 179 -10.47 -8.93 -1.32
N VAL A 180 -10.22 -8.32 -2.47
CA VAL A 180 -10.74 -7.00 -2.83
C VAL A 180 -12.22 -7.19 -3.16
N LEU A 181 -13.08 -6.84 -2.20
CA LEU A 181 -14.52 -6.96 -2.42
C LEU A 181 -15.02 -5.95 -3.44
N TYR A 182 -14.41 -4.77 -3.45
CA TYR A 182 -14.77 -3.67 -4.32
C TYR A 182 -13.64 -2.63 -4.40
N THR A 183 -13.42 -2.10 -5.60
CA THR A 183 -12.49 -1.01 -5.87
C THR A 183 -13.18 0.02 -6.77
N CYS A 184 -13.02 1.30 -6.45
CA CYS A 184 -13.49 2.38 -7.30
C CYS A 184 -12.60 3.61 -7.20
N ASP A 185 -12.18 4.06 -8.37
CA ASP A 185 -11.37 5.23 -8.65
C ASP A 185 -12.21 6.45 -9.10
N PHE A 186 -13.54 6.34 -9.04
CA PHE A 186 -14.55 7.30 -9.52
C PHE A 186 -14.59 7.51 -11.02
N GLU A 187 -13.90 6.69 -11.80
CA GLU A 187 -13.97 6.75 -13.25
C GLU A 187 -15.27 6.16 -13.79
N SER A 188 -15.44 6.26 -15.11
CA SER A 188 -16.69 5.87 -15.80
C SER A 188 -17.20 4.45 -15.49
N SER A 189 -16.33 3.53 -15.08
CA SER A 189 -16.70 2.16 -14.68
C SER A 189 -17.45 2.05 -13.36
N CYS A 190 -17.24 2.96 -12.41
CA CYS A 190 -17.78 2.85 -11.04
C CYS A 190 -18.37 4.17 -10.48
N SER A 191 -18.24 5.29 -11.20
CA SER A 191 -18.79 6.60 -10.82
C SER A 191 -20.28 6.59 -10.47
N ASN A 192 -21.07 5.71 -11.11
CA ASN A 192 -22.51 5.61 -10.85
C ASN A 192 -22.85 4.79 -9.61
N ASP A 193 -21.89 4.10 -9.01
CA ASP A 193 -22.12 3.26 -7.83
C ASP A 193 -22.21 4.11 -6.55
N PHE A 194 -21.88 5.40 -6.65
CA PHE A 194 -21.89 6.33 -5.52
C PHE A 194 -22.84 7.50 -5.76
N VAL A 195 -23.72 7.75 -4.79
CA VAL A 195 -24.70 8.85 -4.85
C VAL A 195 -24.69 9.70 -3.60
N SER A 196 -24.91 11.00 -3.78
CA SER A 196 -25.15 11.90 -2.65
C SER A 196 -26.59 11.74 -2.16
N LEU A 197 -26.78 11.46 -0.87
CA LEU A 197 -28.13 11.29 -0.33
C LEU A 197 -28.88 12.64 -0.26
N PRO A 198 -30.06 12.78 -0.90
CA PRO A 198 -30.73 14.07 -1.11
C PRO A 198 -31.36 14.69 0.16
N GLY A 199 -31.39 13.96 1.28
CA GLY A 199 -31.94 14.44 2.56
C GLY A 199 -30.94 15.20 3.45
N TYR A 200 -29.68 15.31 3.03
CA TYR A 200 -28.60 15.86 3.85
C TYR A 200 -28.09 17.20 3.30
N PRO A 201 -27.64 18.13 4.15
CA PRO A 201 -27.27 19.48 3.71
C PRO A 201 -25.97 19.54 2.92
N TYR A 202 -25.08 18.56 3.08
CA TYR A 202 -23.80 18.49 2.38
C TYR A 202 -23.92 17.49 1.24
N GLN A 203 -23.89 18.02 0.01
CA GLN A 203 -24.13 17.25 -1.22
C GLN A 203 -22.81 17.00 -1.95
N TRP A 204 -22.50 15.73 -2.17
CA TRP A 204 -21.34 15.29 -2.94
C TRP A 204 -21.61 15.36 -4.45
N SER A 205 -20.56 15.52 -5.24
CA SER A 205 -20.62 15.47 -6.70
C SER A 205 -19.37 14.78 -7.23
N ILE A 206 -19.53 13.74 -8.04
CA ILE A 206 -18.42 13.10 -8.74
C ILE A 206 -18.19 13.85 -10.03
N LEU A 207 -17.00 14.40 -10.21
CA LEU A 207 -16.70 15.37 -11.25
C LEU A 207 -15.29 15.14 -11.79
N GLU A 208 -15.10 15.48 -13.06
CA GLU A 208 -13.78 15.61 -13.67
C GLU A 208 -12.98 16.71 -12.94
N ALA A 209 -11.68 16.51 -12.73
CA ALA A 209 -10.81 17.45 -12.04
C ALA A 209 -10.84 18.85 -12.70
N SER A 210 -10.95 18.91 -14.03
CA SER A 210 -11.07 20.15 -14.80
C SER A 210 -12.36 20.94 -14.48
N ASP A 211 -13.44 20.27 -14.06
CA ASP A 211 -14.71 20.89 -13.66
C ASP A 211 -14.75 21.22 -12.17
N ALA A 212 -14.15 20.38 -11.33
CA ALA A 212 -14.09 20.58 -9.89
C ALA A 212 -13.42 21.92 -9.51
N VAL A 213 -12.33 22.30 -10.18
CA VAL A 213 -11.65 23.61 -9.95
C VAL A 213 -12.48 24.83 -10.36
N LYS A 214 -13.47 24.65 -11.25
CA LYS A 214 -14.40 25.72 -11.64
C LYS A 214 -15.47 25.96 -10.56
N ILE A 215 -15.78 24.93 -9.77
CA ILE A 215 -16.77 24.95 -8.69
C ILE A 215 -16.14 25.38 -7.37
N GLU A 216 -14.99 24.79 -7.03
CA GLU A 216 -14.23 25.07 -5.82
C GLU A 216 -12.78 25.39 -6.21
N ALA A 217 -12.39 26.66 -6.04
CA ALA A 217 -11.07 27.14 -6.46
C ALA A 217 -9.90 26.44 -5.74
N LYS A 218 -10.17 25.81 -4.59
CA LYS A 218 -9.19 25.02 -3.82
C LYS A 218 -9.25 23.52 -4.08
N ALA A 219 -10.09 23.06 -5.01
CA ALA A 219 -10.10 21.65 -5.39
C ALA A 219 -8.79 21.26 -6.09
N PRO A 220 -8.35 19.99 -5.98
CA PRO A 220 -7.20 19.49 -6.72
C PRO A 220 -7.37 19.69 -8.24
N PRO A 221 -6.40 20.32 -8.94
CA PRO A 221 -6.49 20.53 -10.38
C PRO A 221 -6.20 19.29 -11.22
N ILE A 222 -5.76 18.22 -10.56
CA ILE A 222 -5.31 16.97 -11.16
C ILE A 222 -5.89 15.85 -10.29
N ASP A 223 -6.48 14.86 -10.95
CA ASP A 223 -6.94 13.63 -10.31
C ASP A 223 -5.75 12.70 -9.95
N TYR A 224 -5.91 11.95 -8.86
CA TYR A 224 -4.89 11.02 -8.35
C TYR A 224 -4.71 9.83 -9.30
N THR A 225 -5.81 9.21 -9.74
CA THR A 225 -5.83 7.97 -10.52
C THR A 225 -5.26 8.13 -11.92
N PHE A 226 -5.39 9.29 -12.57
CA PHE A 226 -4.83 9.50 -13.91
C PHE A 226 -3.64 10.45 -13.93
N GLY A 227 -3.33 11.11 -12.82
CA GLY A 227 -2.29 12.13 -12.74
C GLY A 227 -2.51 13.29 -13.73
N ASN A 228 -3.75 13.51 -14.18
CA ASN A 228 -4.10 14.58 -15.11
C ASN A 228 -5.51 15.16 -14.82
N GLN A 229 -5.93 16.13 -15.64
CA GLN A 229 -7.18 16.87 -15.41
C GLN A 229 -8.43 16.13 -15.86
N SER A 230 -8.29 15.03 -16.59
CA SER A 230 -9.39 14.25 -17.17
C SER A 230 -9.92 13.17 -16.23
N GLY A 231 -9.26 12.92 -15.10
CA GLY A 231 -9.73 11.97 -14.10
C GLY A 231 -10.81 12.58 -13.21
N HIS A 232 -11.53 11.72 -12.51
CA HIS A 232 -12.72 12.03 -11.73
C HIS A 232 -12.49 11.78 -10.25
N TYR A 233 -13.12 12.61 -9.41
CA TYR A 233 -13.17 12.36 -7.97
C TYR A 233 -14.46 12.90 -7.37
N ALA A 234 -14.83 12.36 -6.21
CA ALA A 234 -15.94 12.91 -5.43
C ALA A 234 -15.53 14.21 -4.71
N LEU A 235 -16.24 15.30 -5.02
CA LEU A 235 -16.08 16.62 -4.45
C LEU A 235 -17.25 16.94 -3.50
N LEU A 236 -16.93 17.40 -2.29
CA LEU A 236 -17.87 18.15 -1.45
C LEU A 236 -17.50 19.65 -1.51
N PRO A 237 -18.30 20.50 -2.17
CA PRO A 237 -18.01 21.92 -2.25
C PRO A 237 -18.03 22.56 -0.85
N ASN A 238 -17.09 23.47 -0.60
CA ASN A 238 -17.01 24.12 0.71
C ASN A 238 -18.18 25.11 0.86
N SER A 239 -19.19 24.74 1.64
CA SER A 239 -20.28 25.67 1.95
C SER A 239 -19.76 26.75 2.90
N LYS A 240 -20.02 28.04 2.63
CA LYS A 240 -19.63 29.16 3.52
C LYS A 240 -20.22 29.06 4.94
N ILE A 241 -21.18 28.15 5.17
CA ILE A 241 -21.89 27.95 6.43
C ILE A 241 -21.76 26.49 6.83
N VAL A 242 -20.69 26.15 7.55
CA VAL A 242 -20.58 24.85 8.20
C VAL A 242 -21.43 24.90 9.48
N VAL A 243 -22.54 24.15 9.49
CA VAL A 243 -23.36 23.98 10.69
C VAL A 243 -22.84 22.76 11.44
N ASN A 244 -22.35 22.96 12.67
CA ASN A 244 -21.90 21.86 13.53
C ASN A 244 -22.99 20.80 13.70
N GLY A 245 -22.60 19.53 13.58
CA GLY A 245 -23.50 18.39 13.71
C GLY A 245 -24.32 18.07 12.45
N LYS A 246 -24.08 18.75 11.32
CA LYS A 246 -24.58 18.33 10.01
C LYS A 246 -23.58 17.41 9.32
N VAL A 247 -24.08 16.51 8.48
CA VAL A 247 -23.30 15.50 7.74
C VAL A 247 -23.79 15.44 6.30
N GLY A 248 -22.95 14.92 5.40
CA GLY A 248 -23.29 14.57 4.02
C GLY A 248 -22.84 13.14 3.77
N TYR A 249 -23.66 12.37 3.06
CA TYR A 249 -23.38 10.97 2.78
C TYR A 249 -23.09 10.79 1.30
N LEU A 250 -21.89 10.29 1.01
CA LEU A 250 -21.57 9.64 -0.26
C LEU A 250 -21.91 8.17 -0.08
N HIS A 251 -23.02 7.74 -0.66
CA HIS A 251 -23.60 6.42 -0.45
C HIS A 251 -23.21 5.49 -1.59
N PHE A 252 -22.49 4.43 -1.26
CA PHE A 252 -22.27 3.30 -2.14
C PHE A 252 -23.57 2.50 -2.31
N GLN A 253 -24.02 2.30 -3.54
CA GLN A 253 -25.33 1.76 -3.88
C GLN A 253 -25.36 0.24 -4.00
N GLU A 254 -24.21 -0.42 -4.15
CA GLU A 254 -24.14 -1.87 -4.28
C GLU A 254 -24.12 -2.56 -2.91
N GLU A 255 -24.57 -3.82 -2.88
CA GLU A 255 -24.55 -4.66 -1.69
C GLU A 255 -23.32 -5.57 -1.68
N LEU A 256 -22.43 -5.39 -0.69
CA LEU A 256 -21.30 -6.30 -0.47
C LEU A 256 -21.70 -7.44 0.45
N GLN A 257 -21.38 -8.67 0.04
CA GLN A 257 -21.53 -9.85 0.89
C GLN A 257 -20.36 -9.92 1.87
N ILE A 258 -20.58 -9.46 3.09
CA ILE A 258 -19.61 -9.53 4.18
C ILE A 258 -19.97 -10.64 5.17
N SER A 259 -18.97 -11.38 5.62
CA SER A 259 -19.09 -12.44 6.63
C SER A 259 -18.83 -11.87 8.01
N ALA A 260 -19.69 -12.21 8.98
CA ALA A 260 -19.59 -11.71 10.35
C ALA A 260 -18.34 -12.20 11.11
N ASN A 261 -17.66 -13.22 10.59
CA ASN A 261 -16.44 -13.75 11.20
C ASN A 261 -15.17 -13.07 10.69
N ASP A 262 -15.30 -12.23 9.67
CA ASP A 262 -14.19 -11.58 9.00
C ASP A 262 -14.16 -10.10 9.37
N SER A 263 -12.95 -9.54 9.43
CA SER A 263 -12.76 -8.11 9.62
C SER A 263 -12.62 -7.46 8.25
N TYR A 264 -13.16 -6.26 8.06
CA TYR A 264 -13.03 -5.53 6.79
C TYR A 264 -12.44 -4.14 6.99
N CYS A 265 -11.49 -3.75 6.15
CA CYS A 265 -10.87 -2.42 6.13
C CYS A 265 -11.40 -1.60 4.97
N LEU A 266 -11.67 -0.31 5.20
CA LEU A 266 -11.97 0.66 4.15
C LEU A 266 -10.77 1.61 4.00
N ASN A 267 -10.10 1.57 2.85
CA ASN A 267 -9.00 2.48 2.52
C ASN A 267 -9.48 3.53 1.51
N PHE A 268 -9.04 4.77 1.70
CA PHE A 268 -9.27 5.85 0.74
C PHE A 268 -8.27 7.00 0.81
N GLU A 269 -7.98 7.54 -0.38
CA GLU A 269 -7.17 8.75 -0.54
C GLU A 269 -8.03 9.99 -0.43
N TYR A 270 -7.59 10.96 0.39
CA TYR A 270 -8.31 12.21 0.63
C TYR A 270 -7.42 13.45 0.56
N TYR A 271 -7.95 14.56 0.05
CA TYR A 271 -7.32 15.89 0.11
C TYR A 271 -8.18 16.84 0.91
N GLY A 272 -7.63 17.31 2.03
CA GLY A 272 -8.23 18.28 2.92
C GLY A 272 -7.55 19.64 2.81
N TYR A 273 -8.30 20.70 2.52
CA TYR A 273 -7.82 22.08 2.71
C TYR A 273 -8.67 22.81 3.76
N GLY A 274 -8.10 23.02 4.94
CA GLY A 274 -8.72 23.76 6.05
C GLY A 274 -7.83 24.88 6.60
N THR A 275 -8.43 25.90 7.24
CA THR A 275 -7.73 26.99 7.96
C THR A 275 -8.00 26.97 9.45
#